data_AF-A0A7C6AQ07-F1
#
_entry.id   AF-A0A7C6AQ07-F1
#
_cell.length_a   1.000
_cell.length_b   1.000
_cell.length_c   1.000
_cell.angle_alpha   90.00
_cell.angle_beta   90.00
_cell.angle_gamma   90.00
#
_symmetry.space_group_name_H-M   'P 1'
#
loop_
_entity.id
_entity.type
_entity.pdbx_description
1 polymer ?
#
loop_
_entity_poly.entity_id
_entity_poly.type
_entity_poly.pdbx_seq_one_letter_code
_entity_poly.pdbx_strand_id
1 'polypeptide(L)'
;MAKPGSKLPSYFEALNDDFRYQLTCIGGFAPVYVAQEISGNRFKISGGTPSMKVSWQIAGTRHDPYVRSHPPQVEVEKTGKDRKRYIHPKEYGVSETLAIDYEEHERMEAERENMRIQQEIMKAEQGRNQKSLSR
;
A
#
# COMPACT_ATOMS: atom_id res chain seq x y z
N MET A 1 -12.31 -11.22 -37.49
CA MET A 1 -12.07 -9.86 -36.94
C MET A 1 -11.26 -9.98 -35.66
N ALA A 2 -10.08 -9.36 -35.59
CA ALA A 2 -9.30 -9.31 -34.35
C ALA A 2 -10.00 -8.37 -33.35
N LYS A 3 -10.24 -8.84 -32.12
CA LYS A 3 -10.77 -7.99 -31.03
C LYS A 3 -9.82 -6.79 -30.83
N PRO A 4 -10.34 -5.58 -30.51
CA PRO A 4 -9.50 -4.44 -30.19
C PRO A 4 -8.53 -4.82 -29.07
N GLY A 5 -7.25 -4.47 -29.23
CA GLY A 5 -6.20 -4.79 -28.25
C GLY A 5 -6.60 -4.31 -26.86
N SER A 6 -6.29 -5.12 -25.84
CA SER A 6 -6.58 -4.78 -24.45
C SER A 6 -5.75 -3.56 -24.06
N LYS A 7 -6.41 -2.47 -23.68
CA LYS A 7 -5.77 -1.21 -23.28
C LYS A 7 -5.42 -1.26 -21.79
N LEU A 8 -4.17 -0.91 -21.47
CA LEU A 8 -3.66 -0.80 -20.12
C LEU A 8 -3.82 0.64 -19.59
N PRO A 9 -3.79 0.84 -18.26
CA PRO A 9 -3.69 2.17 -17.68
C PRO A 9 -2.48 2.93 -18.23
N SER A 10 -2.60 4.25 -18.41
CA SER A 10 -1.57 5.08 -19.05
C SER A 10 -0.21 5.03 -18.37
N TYR A 11 -0.18 4.84 -17.04
CA TYR A 11 1.04 4.75 -16.27
C TYR A 11 1.80 3.42 -16.43
N PHE A 12 1.13 2.37 -16.92
CA PHE A 12 1.63 1.01 -16.77
C PHE A 12 2.95 0.78 -17.52
N GLU A 13 2.97 1.00 -18.83
CA GLU A 13 4.19 0.87 -19.63
C GLU A 13 5.22 1.97 -19.33
N ALA A 14 4.79 3.12 -18.82
CA ALA A 14 5.71 4.21 -18.49
C ALA A 14 6.54 3.94 -17.23
N LEU A 15 6.02 3.13 -16.30
CA LEU A 15 6.64 2.86 -15.00
C LEU A 15 7.16 1.42 -14.87
N ASN A 16 6.83 0.54 -15.80
CA ASN A 16 7.19 -0.88 -15.73
C ASN A 16 7.83 -1.38 -17.03
N ASP A 17 8.78 -2.30 -16.88
CA ASP A 17 9.44 -3.05 -17.94
C ASP A 17 9.38 -4.57 -17.62
N ASP A 18 10.10 -5.40 -18.38
CA ASP A 18 10.18 -6.86 -18.18
C ASP A 18 8.79 -7.51 -17.97
N PHE A 19 7.91 -7.34 -18.96
CA PHE A 19 6.52 -7.75 -18.84
C PHE A 19 6.36 -9.27 -18.85
N ARG A 20 5.56 -9.78 -17.91
CA ARG A 20 5.14 -11.18 -17.84
C ARG A 20 3.65 -11.29 -18.07
N TYR A 21 3.25 -12.26 -18.89
CA TYR A 21 1.88 -12.51 -19.27
C TYR A 21 1.41 -13.85 -18.73
N GLN A 22 0.26 -13.84 -18.05
CA GLN A 22 -0.41 -15.05 -17.64
C GLN A 22 -1.81 -15.08 -18.25
N LEU A 23 -2.10 -16.13 -19.02
CA LEU A 23 -3.38 -16.32 -19.69
C LEU A 23 -4.05 -17.58 -19.15
N THR A 24 -5.34 -17.47 -18.80
CA THR A 24 -6.14 -18.59 -18.30
C THR A 24 -7.42 -18.72 -19.12
N CYS A 25 -7.56 -19.84 -19.81
CA CYS A 25 -8.78 -20.18 -20.53
C CYS A 25 -9.93 -20.46 -19.56
N ILE A 26 -11.12 -19.92 -19.85
CA ILE A 26 -12.35 -20.19 -19.07
C ILE A 26 -13.29 -21.05 -19.91
N GLY A 27 -13.77 -22.15 -19.31
CA GLY A 27 -14.79 -23.03 -19.88
C GLY A 27 -14.25 -24.15 -20.79
N GLY A 28 -12.94 -24.22 -21.01
CA GLY A 28 -12.30 -25.29 -21.77
C GLY A 28 -10.85 -25.00 -22.07
N PHE A 29 -10.11 -26.02 -22.48
CA PHE A 29 -8.74 -25.86 -22.97
C PHE A 29 -8.72 -25.34 -24.41
N ALA A 30 -7.77 -24.46 -24.73
CA ALA A 30 -7.50 -24.04 -26.09
C ALA A 30 -6.08 -23.46 -26.23
N PRO A 31 -5.48 -23.48 -27.44
CA PRO A 31 -4.19 -22.86 -27.68
C PRO A 31 -4.35 -21.34 -27.74
N VAL A 32 -4.13 -20.66 -26.62
CA VAL A 32 -4.15 -19.19 -26.51
C VAL A 32 -2.75 -18.66 -26.29
N TYR A 33 -2.44 -17.50 -26.86
CA TYR A 33 -1.10 -16.90 -26.77
C TYR A 33 -1.14 -15.37 -26.91
N VAL A 34 -0.06 -14.71 -26.51
CA VAL A 34 0.15 -13.28 -26.74
C VAL A 34 0.65 -13.09 -28.17
N ALA A 35 -0.18 -12.49 -29.03
CA ALA A 35 0.14 -12.25 -30.43
C ALA A 35 0.92 -10.94 -30.65
N GLN A 36 0.82 -10.01 -29.70
CA GLN A 36 1.61 -8.78 -29.68
C GLN A 36 1.88 -8.42 -28.23
N GLU A 37 3.14 -8.29 -27.88
CA GLU A 37 3.59 -7.76 -26.59
C GLU A 37 3.13 -6.30 -26.40
N ILE A 38 3.28 -5.82 -25.17
CA ILE A 38 2.91 -4.45 -24.82
C ILE A 38 3.69 -3.46 -25.67
N SER A 39 2.95 -2.60 -26.36
CA SER A 39 3.47 -1.42 -27.03
C SER A 39 2.38 -0.36 -27.09
N GLY A 40 2.67 0.84 -26.59
CA GLY A 40 1.69 1.93 -26.56
C GLY A 40 0.48 1.62 -25.68
N ASN A 41 0.75 1.05 -24.49
CA ASN A 41 -0.18 0.60 -23.46
C ASN A 41 -1.25 -0.36 -23.99
N ARG A 42 -0.89 -1.21 -24.95
CA ARG A 42 -1.78 -2.21 -25.56
C ARG A 42 -1.02 -3.49 -25.82
N PHE A 43 -1.73 -4.60 -25.66
CA PHE A 43 -1.26 -5.93 -26.06
C PHE A 43 -2.38 -6.69 -26.74
N LYS A 44 -2.04 -7.80 -27.40
CA LYS A 44 -3.01 -8.61 -28.16
C LYS A 44 -2.91 -10.08 -27.76
N ILE A 45 -4.06 -10.67 -27.42
CA ILE A 45 -4.21 -12.12 -27.25
C ILE A 45 -4.80 -12.70 -28.54
N SER A 46 -4.34 -13.88 -28.95
CA SER A 46 -4.91 -14.64 -30.06
C SER A 46 -4.96 -16.14 -29.76
N GLY A 47 -5.42 -16.92 -30.73
CA GLY A 47 -5.75 -18.33 -30.59
C GLY A 47 -7.17 -18.57 -30.04
N GLY A 48 -7.44 -19.80 -29.62
CA GLY A 48 -8.75 -20.23 -29.13
C GLY A 48 -9.85 -20.31 -30.20
N THR A 49 -11.08 -20.50 -29.75
CA THR A 49 -12.29 -20.53 -30.60
C THR A 49 -13.08 -19.22 -30.48
N PRO A 50 -13.94 -18.90 -31.46
CA PRO A 50 -14.83 -17.75 -31.37
C PRO A 50 -15.62 -17.74 -30.05
N SER A 51 -15.81 -16.54 -29.48
CA SER A 51 -16.54 -16.32 -28.23
C SER A 51 -15.96 -16.95 -26.96
N MET A 52 -14.80 -17.61 -27.05
CA MET A 52 -14.07 -18.09 -25.89
C MET A 52 -13.68 -16.95 -24.94
N LYS A 53 -13.74 -17.22 -23.64
CA LYS A 53 -13.32 -16.31 -22.58
C LYS A 53 -11.91 -16.67 -22.12
N VAL A 54 -11.08 -15.64 -21.97
CA VAL A 54 -9.72 -15.74 -21.46
C VAL A 54 -9.55 -14.68 -20.38
N SER A 55 -9.20 -15.11 -19.17
CA SER A 55 -8.70 -14.22 -18.13
C SER A 55 -7.21 -13.98 -18.34
N TRP A 56 -6.74 -12.78 -18.02
CA TRP A 56 -5.36 -12.41 -18.18
C TRP A 56 -4.87 -11.61 -16.98
N GLN A 57 -3.60 -11.78 -16.65
CA GLN A 57 -2.85 -10.94 -15.73
C GLN A 57 -1.54 -10.55 -16.40
N ILE A 58 -1.14 -9.31 -16.18
CA ILE A 58 0.14 -8.78 -16.64
C ILE A 58 0.87 -8.22 -15.43
N ALA A 59 2.11 -8.66 -15.26
CA ALA A 59 3.04 -8.09 -14.28
C ALA A 59 4.21 -7.44 -15.03
N GLY A 60 4.86 -6.48 -14.37
CA GLY A 60 6.09 -5.87 -14.85
C GLY A 60 6.98 -5.47 -13.68
N THR A 61 8.26 -5.28 -13.97
CA THR A 61 9.24 -4.77 -13.01
C THR A 61 9.18 -3.25 -13.00
N ARG A 62 8.94 -2.66 -11.83
CA ARG A 62 8.82 -1.19 -11.70
C ARG A 62 10.19 -0.53 -11.80
N HIS A 63 10.34 0.51 -12.62
CA HIS A 63 11.64 1.15 -12.91
C HIS A 63 11.64 2.68 -12.79
N ASP A 64 10.76 3.27 -11.97
CA ASP A 64 10.74 4.72 -11.73
C ASP A 64 12.02 5.23 -11.01
N PRO A 65 12.31 6.56 -11.03
CA PRO A 65 13.52 7.10 -10.40
C PRO A 65 13.66 6.78 -8.91
N TYR A 66 12.56 6.66 -8.18
CA TYR A 66 12.58 6.32 -6.76
C TYR A 66 13.01 4.86 -6.56
N VAL A 67 12.44 3.92 -7.32
CA VAL A 67 12.85 2.50 -7.26
C VAL A 67 14.29 2.30 -7.71
N ARG A 68 14.75 3.03 -8.73
CA ARG A 68 16.16 2.95 -9.18
C ARG A 68 17.15 3.44 -8.13
N SER A 69 16.78 4.46 -7.35
CA SER A 69 17.62 5.01 -6.27
C SER A 69 17.47 4.26 -4.95
N HIS A 70 16.32 3.64 -4.71
CA HIS A 70 15.98 2.91 -3.50
C HIS A 70 15.33 1.56 -3.85
N PRO A 71 16.13 0.58 -4.30
CA PRO A 71 15.60 -0.73 -4.69
C PRO A 71 14.83 -1.37 -3.52
N PRO A 72 13.60 -1.88 -3.74
CA PRO A 72 12.84 -2.53 -2.69
C PRO A 72 13.56 -3.79 -2.24
N GLN A 73 13.67 -3.97 -0.92
CA GLN A 73 14.14 -5.22 -0.33
C GLN A 73 12.96 -6.17 -0.18
N VAL A 74 12.99 -7.31 -0.88
CA VAL A 74 11.90 -8.30 -0.89
C VAL A 74 11.70 -8.90 0.49
N GLU A 75 12.79 -9.17 1.18
CA GLU A 75 12.80 -9.65 2.56
C GLU A 75 13.80 -8.82 3.35
N VAL A 76 13.36 -8.38 4.52
CA VAL A 76 14.19 -7.64 5.47
C VAL A 76 14.07 -8.36 6.80
N GLU A 77 15.20 -8.80 7.34
CA GLU A 77 15.23 -9.30 8.70
C GLU A 77 14.87 -8.14 9.64
N LYS A 78 13.85 -8.33 10.48
CA LYS A 78 13.57 -7.35 11.54
C LYS A 78 14.80 -7.30 12.45
N THR A 79 15.43 -6.13 12.58
CA THR A 79 16.57 -5.92 13.50
C THR A 79 16.19 -5.05 14.69
N GLY A 80 16.96 -5.13 15.77
CA GLY A 80 16.79 -4.24 16.93
C GLY A 80 15.44 -4.42 17.64
N LYS A 81 14.80 -3.29 17.97
CA LYS A 81 13.56 -3.22 18.77
C LYS A 81 12.35 -3.89 18.11
N ASP A 82 12.37 -4.08 16.80
CA ASP A 82 11.26 -4.66 16.04
C ASP A 82 11.23 -6.19 16.06
N ARG A 83 12.31 -6.84 16.54
CA ARG A 83 12.35 -8.30 16.69
C ARG A 83 11.34 -8.74 17.73
N LYS A 84 10.59 -9.81 17.41
CA LYS A 84 9.51 -10.37 18.25
C LYS A 84 8.37 -9.38 18.55
N ARG A 85 8.27 -8.29 17.79
CA ARG A 85 7.18 -7.33 17.85
C ARG A 85 6.28 -7.43 16.62
N TYR A 86 5.07 -6.89 16.76
CA TYR A 86 4.02 -6.96 15.76
C TYR A 86 3.69 -5.56 15.25
N ILE A 87 3.29 -5.45 13.98
CA ILE A 87 2.73 -4.21 13.45
C ILE A 87 1.29 -4.05 13.97
N HIS A 88 0.53 -5.15 14.03
CA HIS A 88 -0.85 -5.17 14.52
C HIS A 88 -1.06 -6.31 15.53
N PRO A 89 -0.64 -6.15 16.80
CA PRO A 89 -0.72 -7.21 17.82
C PRO A 89 -2.13 -7.80 18.01
N LYS A 90 -3.16 -6.96 17.93
CA LYS A 90 -4.57 -7.34 18.12
C LYS A 90 -5.04 -8.44 17.17
N GLU A 91 -4.61 -8.39 15.90
CA GLU A 91 -4.99 -9.40 14.89
C GLU A 91 -4.34 -10.77 15.14
N TYR A 92 -3.30 -10.81 15.98
CA TYR A 92 -2.65 -12.05 16.43
C TYR A 92 -3.14 -12.50 17.82
N GLY A 93 -4.10 -11.79 18.42
CA GLY A 93 -4.62 -12.10 19.76
C GLY A 93 -3.59 -11.93 20.88
N VAL A 94 -2.55 -11.12 20.66
CA VAL A 94 -1.51 -10.84 21.66
C VAL A 94 -1.64 -9.41 22.20
N SER A 95 -0.96 -9.14 23.31
CA SER A 95 -1.02 -7.83 23.97
C SER A 95 -0.61 -6.68 23.05
N GLU A 96 -1.33 -5.56 23.12
CA GLU A 96 -1.00 -4.30 22.42
C GLU A 96 0.39 -3.79 22.78
N THR A 97 0.89 -4.12 23.98
CA THR A 97 2.26 -3.80 24.40
C THR A 97 3.34 -4.37 23.48
N LEU A 98 3.04 -5.41 22.69
CA LEU A 98 3.96 -6.01 21.72
C LEU A 98 3.99 -5.29 20.36
N ALA A 99 3.32 -4.15 20.21
CA ALA A 99 3.42 -3.34 19.01
C ALA A 99 4.86 -2.78 18.82
N ILE A 100 5.28 -2.59 17.57
CA ILE A 100 6.59 -2.00 17.24
C ILE A 100 6.70 -0.52 17.65
N ASP A 101 5.55 0.15 17.78
CA ASP A 101 5.40 1.58 18.06
C ASP A 101 4.80 1.85 19.46
N TYR A 102 4.65 0.81 20.30
CA TYR A 102 3.99 0.92 21.60
C TYR A 102 4.57 2.03 22.49
N GLU A 103 5.89 2.08 22.65
CA GLU A 103 6.57 3.07 23.51
C GLU A 103 6.38 4.50 23.01
N GLU A 104 6.34 4.70 21.69
CA GLU A 104 6.14 6.01 21.08
C GLU A 104 4.68 6.45 21.25
N HIS A 105 3.73 5.52 21.08
CA HIS A 105 2.32 5.78 21.32
C HIS A 105 2.04 6.16 22.77
N GLU A 106 2.54 5.40 23.75
CA GLU A 106 2.40 5.71 25.18
C GLU A 106 2.97 7.10 25.53
N ARG A 107 4.14 7.43 24.98
CA ARG A 107 4.75 8.73 25.19
C ARG A 107 3.90 9.86 24.60
N MET A 108 3.41 9.70 23.37
CA MET A 108 2.54 10.69 22.74
C MET A 108 1.24 10.90 23.52
N GLU A 109 0.64 9.83 24.04
CA GLU A 109 -0.57 9.91 24.86
C GLU A 109 -0.29 10.64 26.20
N ALA A 110 0.82 10.35 26.87
CA ALA A 110 1.23 11.06 28.07
C ALA A 110 1.49 12.56 27.81
N GLU A 111 2.15 12.90 26.69
CA GLU A 111 2.38 14.28 26.28
C GLU A 111 1.08 15.02 25.97
N ARG A 112 0.12 14.35 25.30
CA ARG A 112 -1.22 14.90 25.03
C ARG A 112 -1.98 15.20 26.31
N GLU A 113 -1.97 14.29 27.27
CA GLU A 113 -2.66 14.48 28.55
C GLU A 113 -2.02 15.61 29.37
N ASN A 114 -0.68 15.66 29.43
CA ASN A 114 0.02 16.77 30.07
C ASN A 114 -0.35 18.12 29.42
N MET A 115 -0.42 18.18 28.09
CA MET A 115 -0.81 19.39 27.38
C MET A 115 -2.25 19.80 27.71
N ARG A 116 -3.18 18.84 27.81
CA ARG A 116 -4.56 19.07 28.20
C ARG A 116 -4.65 19.67 29.61
N ILE A 117 -3.95 19.07 30.58
CA ILE A 117 -3.94 19.56 31.97
C ILE A 117 -3.39 21.00 32.05
N GLN A 118 -2.30 21.29 31.34
CA GLN A 118 -1.73 22.63 31.29
C GLN A 118 -2.70 23.66 30.71
N GLN A 119 -3.46 23.30 29.67
CA GLN A 119 -4.50 24.16 29.12
C GLN A 119 -5.64 24.43 30.11
N GLU A 120 -6.05 23.44 30.89
CA GLU A 120 -7.08 23.60 31.92
C GLU A 120 -6.61 24.51 33.06
N ILE A 121 -5.36 24.35 33.50
CA ILE A 121 -4.74 25.23 34.50
C ILE A 121 -4.68 26.67 34.00
N MET A 122 -4.17 26.90 32.78
CA MET A 122 -4.10 28.24 32.19
C MET A 122 -5.48 28.90 32.09
N LYS A 123 -6.53 28.15 31.69
CA LYS A 123 -7.90 28.66 31.63
C LYS A 123 -8.44 29.01 33.02
N ALA A 124 -8.17 28.17 34.03
CA ALA A 124 -8.60 28.41 35.40
C ALA A 124 -7.93 29.65 36.01
N GLU A 125 -6.64 29.85 35.75
CA GLU A 125 -5.89 31.04 36.20
C GLU A 125 -6.40 32.32 35.53
N GLN A 126 -6.65 32.29 34.21
CA GLN A 126 -7.24 33.43 33.50
C GLN A 126 -8.64 33.79 34.03
N GLY A 127 -9.48 32.79 34.31
CA GLY A 127 -10.81 33.01 34.89
C GLY A 127 -10.78 33.54 36.33
N ARG A 128 -9.79 33.14 37.14
CA ARG A 128 -9.56 33.70 38.48
C ARG A 128 -9.12 35.16 38.41
N ASN A 129 -8.19 35.47 37.51
CA ASN A 129 -7.66 36.83 37.35
C ASN A 129 -8.72 37.82 36.83
N GLN A 130 -9.64 37.37 35.95
CA GLN A 130 -10.78 38.18 35.51
C GLN A 130 -11.82 38.43 36.61
N LYS A 131 -12.06 37.47 37.52
CA LYS A 131 -12.98 37.64 38.66
C LYS A 131 -12.42 38.54 39.77
N SER A 132 -11.10 38.61 39.94
CA SER A 132 -10.47 39.54 40.90
C SER A 132 -10.43 40.99 40.42
N LEU A 133 -10.48 41.22 39.10
CA LEU A 133 -10.50 42.55 38.49
C LEU A 133 -11.91 43.16 38.37
N SER A 134 -12.97 42.39 38.66
CA SER A 134 -14.37 42.83 38.58
C SER A 134 -15.04 43.04 39.95
N ARG A 135 -14.27 43.10 41.03
CA ARG A 135 -14.71 43.47 42.40
C ARG A 135 -14.09 44.81 42.78
#